data_AF-A0A2Y9QQK7-F1
#
_entry.id   AF-A0A2Y9QQK7-F1
#
_cell.length_a   1.000
_cell.length_b   1.000
_cell.length_c   1.000
_cell.angle_alpha   90.00
_cell.angle_beta   90.00
_cell.angle_gamma   90.00
#
_symmetry.space_group_name_H-M   'P 1'
#
loop_
_entity.id
_entity.type
_entity.pdbx_description
1 polymer ?
#
loop_
_entity_poly.entity_id
_entity_poly.type
_entity_poly.pdbx_seq_one_letter_code
_entity_poly.pdbx_strand_id
1 'polypeptide(L)'
;MVLSGVLTVGLHILMTLPSPQEAGAIQADHMGSYGPAFYQSYGASGQFTHEFDGEQLFSVDLKTKEAVWRLPEFGNFAHFDPQGGLVSIALIKAHLDALVERSNRTRATNEPYLPTPLPDSTETLVCALGLAIGLMGFLMGTIFIISSTCLSSATR
;
A
#
# COMPACT_ATOMS: atom_id res chain seq x y z
N MET A 1 -40.30 -0.23 32.07
CA MET A 1 -39.53 0.98 31.66
C MET A 1 -38.05 0.89 32.05
N VAL A 2 -37.41 -0.28 31.88
CA VAL A 2 -36.00 -0.50 32.31
C VAL A 2 -35.04 -0.63 31.13
N LEU A 3 -35.54 -1.06 29.96
CA LEU A 3 -34.74 -1.26 28.74
C LEU A 3 -34.24 0.05 28.12
N SER A 4 -34.98 1.16 28.29
CA SER A 4 -34.63 2.47 27.73
C SER A 4 -33.45 3.14 28.45
N GLY A 5 -33.37 3.01 29.78
CA GLY A 5 -32.28 3.59 30.57
C GLY A 5 -30.93 2.92 30.32
N VAL A 6 -30.92 1.59 30.18
CA VAL A 6 -29.71 0.82 29.87
C VAL A 6 -29.20 1.12 28.46
N LEU A 7 -30.09 1.25 27.47
CA LEU A 7 -29.71 1.66 26.12
C LEU A 7 -29.12 3.08 26.10
N THR A 8 -29.73 3.99 26.87
CA THR A 8 -29.29 5.38 26.95
C THR A 8 -27.89 5.50 27.59
N VAL A 9 -27.64 4.75 28.67
CA VAL A 9 -26.33 4.69 29.34
C VAL A 9 -25.30 4.00 28.45
N GLY A 10 -25.66 2.91 27.76
CA GLY A 10 -24.78 2.23 26.81
C GLY A 10 -24.38 3.10 25.62
N LEU A 11 -25.31 3.91 25.09
CA LEU A 11 -25.04 4.86 24.01
C LEU A 11 -24.13 6.01 24.47
N HIS A 12 -24.30 6.51 25.71
CA HIS A 12 -23.41 7.53 26.26
C HIS A 12 -21.99 7.02 26.47
N ILE A 13 -21.82 5.76 26.89
CA ILE A 13 -20.50 5.12 27.04
C ILE A 13 -19.81 4.97 25.67
N LEU A 14 -20.57 4.62 24.62
CA LEU A 14 -20.05 4.49 23.27
C LEU A 14 -19.58 5.83 22.69
N MET A 15 -20.26 6.93 23.03
CA MET A 15 -19.93 8.29 22.57
C MET A 15 -18.80 8.96 23.37
N THR A 16 -18.45 8.43 24.55
CA THR A 16 -17.38 8.95 25.41
C THR A 16 -16.09 8.13 25.36
N LEU A 17 -16.06 7.04 24.59
CA LEU A 17 -14.80 6.40 24.23
C LEU A 17 -13.98 7.41 23.42
N PRO A 18 -12.85 7.91 23.96
CA PRO A 18 -11.96 8.72 23.15
C PRO A 18 -11.55 7.84 21.96
N SER A 19 -11.71 8.39 20.76
CA SER A 19 -11.01 7.92 19.57
C SER A 19 -9.60 7.50 19.98
N PRO A 20 -9.06 6.36 19.46
CA PRO A 20 -7.64 6.07 19.61
C PRO A 20 -6.90 7.36 19.28
N GLN A 21 -6.16 7.90 20.25
CA GLN A 21 -5.37 9.10 20.01
C GLN A 21 -4.47 8.76 18.82
N GLU A 22 -4.63 9.49 17.71
CA GLU A 22 -3.60 9.52 16.68
C GLU A 22 -2.30 9.85 17.40
N ALA A 23 -1.42 8.87 17.49
CA ALA A 23 -0.17 8.99 18.19
C ALA A 23 0.69 10.04 17.47
N GLY A 24 0.67 11.29 17.95
CA GLY A 24 1.59 12.36 17.59
C GLY A 24 2.06 12.37 16.13
N ALA A 25 1.14 12.28 15.17
CA ALA A 25 1.49 12.25 13.76
C ALA A 25 2.19 13.57 13.37
N ILE A 26 3.32 13.48 12.70
CA ILE A 26 4.01 14.65 12.16
C ILE A 26 3.28 15.07 10.89
N GLN A 27 2.71 16.28 10.89
CA GLN A 27 2.11 16.86 9.70
C GLN A 27 3.21 17.34 8.75
N ALA A 28 3.26 16.78 7.55
CA ALA A 28 4.13 17.19 6.45
C ALA A 28 3.40 17.00 5.12
N ASP A 29 3.72 17.83 4.13
CA ASP A 29 3.13 17.72 2.78
C ASP A 29 3.61 16.45 2.06
N HIS A 30 4.88 16.08 2.29
CA HIS A 30 5.52 14.88 1.76
C HIS A 30 6.45 14.25 2.79
N MET A 31 6.60 12.92 2.77
CA MET A 31 7.45 12.14 3.66
C MET A 31 8.39 11.23 2.87
N GLY A 32 9.68 11.58 2.86
CA GLY A 32 10.73 10.73 2.31
C GLY A 32 11.43 9.91 3.40
N SER A 33 11.59 8.61 3.17
CA SER A 33 12.32 7.68 4.02
C SER A 33 13.51 7.11 3.24
N TYR A 34 14.71 7.63 3.49
CA TYR A 34 15.93 7.33 2.71
C TYR A 34 16.83 6.33 3.43
N GLY A 35 16.35 5.09 3.49
CA GLY A 35 17.02 3.98 4.15
C GLY A 35 16.23 3.32 5.29
N PRO A 36 14.87 3.19 5.24
CA PRO A 36 14.21 2.18 6.06
C PRO A 36 14.88 0.84 5.79
N ALA A 37 15.45 0.29 6.86
CA ALA A 37 16.20 -0.93 6.77
C ALA A 37 16.06 -1.73 8.07
N PHE A 38 15.95 -3.04 7.91
CA PHE A 38 15.90 -3.96 9.03
C PHE A 38 16.82 -5.15 8.78
N TYR A 39 17.21 -5.78 9.88
CA TYR A 39 17.89 -7.05 9.88
C TYR A 39 17.26 -7.91 10.97
N GLN A 40 17.06 -9.19 10.69
CA GLN A 40 16.57 -10.16 11.66
C GLN A 40 17.52 -11.36 11.72
N SER A 41 17.74 -11.86 12.94
CA SER A 41 18.63 -13.00 13.18
C SER A 41 18.03 -14.31 12.70
N TYR A 42 16.70 -14.47 12.79
CA TYR A 42 16.00 -15.63 12.28
C TYR A 42 15.97 -15.61 10.74
N GLY A 43 16.57 -16.63 10.12
CA GLY A 43 16.72 -16.70 8.66
C GLY A 43 17.81 -15.77 8.09
N ALA A 44 18.52 -15.03 8.95
CA ALA A 44 19.60 -14.10 8.57
C ALA A 44 19.23 -13.16 7.40
N SER A 45 18.00 -12.65 7.41
CA SER A 45 17.47 -11.77 6.37
C SER A 45 17.51 -10.30 6.79
N GLY A 46 17.67 -9.42 5.82
CA GLY A 46 17.53 -7.99 5.98
C GLY A 46 17.05 -7.35 4.69
N GLN A 47 16.59 -6.11 4.79
CA GLN A 47 16.09 -5.34 3.66
C GLN A 47 16.53 -3.90 3.82
N PHE A 48 16.81 -3.25 2.71
CA PHE A 48 17.06 -1.81 2.62
C PHE A 48 16.21 -1.25 1.47
N THR A 49 15.41 -0.24 1.76
CA THR A 49 14.53 0.43 0.79
C THR A 49 14.68 1.94 0.89
N HIS A 50 14.29 2.66 -0.16
CA HIS A 50 13.95 4.07 -0.09
C HIS A 50 12.46 4.23 -0.42
N GLU A 51 11.75 5.07 0.31
CA GLU A 51 10.32 5.29 0.18
C GLU A 51 10.00 6.79 0.11
N PHE A 52 8.94 7.14 -0.61
CA PHE A 52 8.43 8.49 -0.73
C PHE A 52 6.90 8.45 -0.65
N ASP A 53 6.31 9.18 0.30
CA ASP A 53 4.87 9.20 0.59
C ASP A 53 4.27 7.81 0.84
N GLY A 54 5.06 6.92 1.45
CA GLY A 54 4.67 5.52 1.72
C GLY A 54 4.87 4.56 0.56
N GLU A 55 5.25 5.05 -0.62
CA GLU A 55 5.53 4.22 -1.80
C GLU A 55 7.03 3.92 -1.91
N GLN A 56 7.37 2.66 -2.19
CA GLN A 56 8.76 2.26 -2.42
C GLN A 56 9.30 2.82 -3.73
N LEU A 57 10.44 3.49 -3.69
CA LEU A 57 11.18 3.92 -4.88
C LEU A 57 12.06 2.79 -5.42
N PHE A 58 12.87 2.20 -4.55
CA PHE A 58 13.75 1.08 -4.87
C PHE A 58 14.09 0.28 -3.61
N SER A 59 14.68 -0.90 -3.83
CA SER A 59 15.29 -1.73 -2.80
C SER A 59 16.71 -2.12 -3.20
N VAL A 60 17.55 -2.50 -2.24
CA VAL A 60 18.85 -3.10 -2.54
C VAL A 60 18.75 -4.62 -2.41
N ASP A 61 18.98 -5.33 -3.50
CA ASP A 61 19.11 -6.78 -3.47
C ASP A 61 20.47 -7.14 -2.86
N LEU A 62 20.44 -7.76 -1.69
CA LEU A 62 21.64 -8.09 -0.93
C LEU A 62 22.45 -9.25 -1.54
N LYS A 63 21.84 -10.06 -2.41
CA LYS A 63 22.49 -11.19 -3.09
C LYS A 63 23.20 -10.72 -4.35
N THR A 64 22.50 -9.98 -5.20
CA THR A 64 23.07 -9.45 -6.45
C THR A 64 23.87 -8.18 -6.22
N LYS A 65 23.68 -7.51 -5.08
CA LYS A 65 24.33 -6.25 -4.70
C LYS A 65 23.96 -5.09 -5.62
N GLU A 66 22.71 -5.07 -6.06
CA GLU A 66 22.19 -4.08 -7.01
C GLU A 66 20.99 -3.33 -6.43
N ALA A 67 20.81 -2.08 -6.87
CA ALA A 67 19.61 -1.31 -6.59
C ALA A 67 18.53 -1.70 -7.60
N VAL A 68 17.44 -2.26 -7.10
CA VAL A 68 16.29 -2.68 -7.89
C VAL A 68 15.19 -1.65 -7.73
N TRP A 69 14.96 -0.87 -8.79
CA TRP A 69 13.90 0.14 -8.84
C TRP A 69 12.52 -0.51 -8.96
N ARG A 70 11.52 0.03 -8.23
CA ARG A 70 10.12 -0.41 -8.35
C ARG A 70 9.58 -0.18 -9.76
N LEU A 71 9.87 1.01 -10.29
CA LEU A 71 9.60 1.40 -11.67
C LEU A 71 10.93 1.64 -12.38
N PRO A 72 11.22 0.96 -13.51
CA PRO A 72 12.49 1.10 -14.20
C PRO A 72 12.77 2.53 -14.66
N GLU A 73 11.73 3.33 -14.91
CA GLU A 73 11.83 4.73 -15.32
C GLU A 73 12.56 5.58 -14.27
N PHE A 74 12.41 5.28 -12.98
CA PHE A 74 13.09 6.01 -11.91
C PHE A 74 14.62 5.89 -12.01
N GLY A 75 15.13 4.75 -12.45
CA GLY A 75 16.55 4.54 -12.69
C GLY A 75 17.13 5.36 -13.85
N ASN A 76 16.28 5.95 -14.69
CA ASN A 76 16.72 6.89 -15.73
C ASN A 76 16.94 8.31 -15.18
N PHE A 77 16.28 8.67 -14.07
CA PHE A 77 16.32 10.02 -13.50
C PHE A 77 17.17 10.11 -12.23
N ALA A 78 17.33 9.01 -11.51
CA ALA A 78 18.06 8.93 -10.26
C ALA A 78 19.02 7.74 -10.26
N HIS A 79 20.09 7.88 -9.49
CA HIS A 79 21.08 6.83 -9.28
C HIS A 79 21.30 6.63 -7.79
N PHE A 80 21.49 5.37 -7.40
CA PHE A 80 21.87 5.00 -6.05
C PHE A 80 23.01 3.99 -6.11
N ASP A 81 24.05 4.23 -5.33
CA ASP A 81 25.15 3.27 -5.13
C ASP A 81 24.71 2.19 -4.12
N PRO A 82 24.53 0.93 -4.56
CA PRO A 82 24.09 -0.17 -3.69
C PRO A 82 25.02 -0.37 -2.48
N GLN A 83 26.29 0.05 -2.56
CA GLN A 83 27.25 -0.05 -1.46
C GLN A 83 26.76 0.66 -0.19
N GLY A 84 26.05 1.78 -0.33
CA GLY A 84 25.47 2.49 0.82
C GLY A 84 24.46 1.62 1.58
N GLY A 85 23.62 0.88 0.85
CA GLY A 85 22.66 -0.06 1.43
C GLY A 85 23.36 -1.26 2.10
N LEU A 86 24.38 -1.83 1.46
CA LEU A 86 25.14 -2.96 2.00
C LEU A 86 25.86 -2.62 3.30
N VAL A 87 26.50 -1.45 3.37
CA VAL A 87 27.16 -0.97 4.60
C VAL A 87 26.12 -0.74 5.71
N SER A 88 24.97 -0.16 5.36
CA SER A 88 23.89 0.07 6.32
C SER A 88 23.38 -1.24 6.93
N ILE A 89 23.19 -2.28 6.10
CA ILE A 89 22.78 -3.61 6.60
C ILE A 89 23.83 -4.23 7.51
N ALA A 90 25.12 -4.11 7.17
CA ALA A 90 26.20 -4.62 8.03
C ALA A 90 26.20 -3.93 9.40
N LEU A 91 25.97 -2.62 9.44
CA LEU A 91 25.87 -1.85 10.68
C LEU A 91 24.62 -2.24 11.49
N ILE A 92 23.46 -2.35 10.85
CA ILE A 92 22.21 -2.76 11.51
C ILE A 92 22.35 -4.15 12.11
N LYS A 93 23.00 -5.09 11.40
CA LYS A 93 23.31 -6.41 11.93
C LYS A 93 24.16 -6.32 13.20
N ALA A 94 25.23 -5.54 13.20
CA ALA A 94 26.08 -5.37 14.38
C ALA A 94 25.32 -4.73 15.56
N HIS A 95 24.46 -3.76 15.28
CA HIS A 95 23.57 -3.18 16.29
C HIS A 95 22.56 -4.19 16.82
N LEU A 96 21.98 -5.02 15.95
CA LEU A 96 21.05 -6.08 16.36
C LEU A 96 21.73 -7.07 17.32
N ASP A 97 22.96 -7.50 17.02
CA ASP A 97 23.69 -8.43 17.88
C ASP A 97 23.87 -7.84 19.29
N ALA A 98 24.19 -6.54 19.40
CA ALA A 98 24.25 -5.84 20.68
C ALA A 98 22.89 -5.72 21.38
N LEU A 99 21.81 -5.45 20.63
CA LEU A 99 20.45 -5.34 21.17
C LEU A 99 19.90 -6.69 21.66
N VAL A 100 20.26 -7.79 21.01
CA VAL A 100 19.91 -9.15 21.43
C VAL A 100 20.50 -9.45 22.79
N GLU A 101 21.79 -9.16 23.01
CA GLU A 101 22.41 -9.35 24.33
C GLU A 101 21.81 -8.39 25.37
N ARG A 102 21.65 -7.12 25.03
CA ARG A 102 21.09 -6.10 25.94
C ARG A 102 19.67 -6.42 26.41
N SER A 103 18.87 -7.06 25.56
CA SER A 103 17.48 -7.43 25.86
C SER A 103 17.37 -8.78 26.58
N ASN A 104 18.48 -9.37 27.05
CA ASN A 104 18.52 -10.73 27.56
C ASN A 104 17.92 -11.75 26.58
N ARG A 105 18.15 -11.54 25.28
CA ARG A 105 17.70 -12.42 24.20
C ARG A 105 16.17 -12.56 24.12
N THR A 106 15.44 -11.51 24.54
CA THR A 106 13.98 -11.46 24.39
C THR A 106 13.61 -11.50 22.90
N ARG A 107 12.67 -12.36 22.51
CA ARG A 107 12.23 -12.53 21.12
C ARG A 107 11.14 -11.52 20.77
N ALA A 108 11.10 -11.08 19.52
CA ALA A 108 9.96 -10.35 18.97
C ALA A 108 8.67 -11.19 19.06
N THR A 109 7.57 -10.55 19.45
CA THR A 109 6.24 -11.15 19.43
C THR A 109 5.78 -11.29 17.98
N ASN A 110 5.22 -12.45 17.62
CA ASN A 110 4.63 -12.64 16.30
C ASN A 110 3.27 -11.95 16.25
N GLU A 111 3.11 -11.03 15.31
CA GLU A 111 1.80 -10.44 15.01
C GLU A 111 1.04 -11.35 14.03
N PRO A 112 -0.25 -11.62 14.27
CA PRO A 112 -1.06 -12.40 13.33
C PRO A 112 -1.20 -11.64 12.01
N TYR A 113 -0.97 -12.33 10.89
CA TYR A 113 -1.22 -11.77 9.57
C TYR A 113 -2.72 -11.53 9.39
N LEU A 114 -3.12 -10.26 9.33
CA LEU A 114 -4.45 -9.86 8.93
C LEU A 114 -4.38 -9.37 7.48
N PRO A 115 -4.97 -10.09 6.51
CA PRO A 115 -5.02 -9.60 5.14
C PRO A 115 -5.75 -8.25 5.11
N THR A 116 -5.10 -7.24 4.55
CA THR A 116 -5.79 -6.00 4.17
C THR A 116 -6.86 -6.32 3.11
N PRO A 117 -8.08 -5.77 3.19
CA PRO A 117 -9.03 -5.86 2.09
C PRO A 117 -8.41 -5.18 0.88
N LEU A 118 -8.15 -5.95 -0.17
CA LEU A 118 -7.51 -5.55 -1.43
C LEU A 118 -8.22 -4.31 -2.04
N PRO A 119 -7.61 -3.11 -2.03
CA PRO A 119 -8.23 -1.92 -2.60
C PRO A 119 -8.12 -1.84 -4.14
N ASP A 120 -7.23 -2.62 -4.77
CA ASP A 120 -6.94 -2.48 -6.21
C ASP A 120 -7.95 -3.21 -7.14
N SER A 121 -8.73 -4.16 -6.60
CA SER A 121 -9.63 -4.95 -7.43
C SER A 121 -10.96 -4.25 -7.71
N THR A 122 -11.47 -3.47 -6.77
CA THR A 122 -12.77 -2.80 -6.90
C THR A 122 -12.72 -1.70 -7.95
N GLU A 123 -11.68 -0.88 -7.96
CA GLU A 123 -11.49 0.17 -8.96
C GLU A 123 -11.32 -0.40 -10.36
N THR A 124 -10.51 -1.46 -10.50
CA THR A 124 -10.32 -2.17 -11.77
C THR A 124 -11.63 -2.77 -12.28
N LEU A 125 -12.43 -3.37 -11.39
CA LEU A 125 -13.74 -3.93 -11.74
C LEU A 125 -14.74 -2.86 -12.18
N VAL A 126 -14.79 -1.73 -11.46
CA VAL A 126 -15.66 -0.60 -11.80
C VAL A 126 -15.28 -0.01 -13.16
N CYS A 127 -13.98 0.18 -13.42
CA CYS A 127 -13.48 0.64 -14.71
C CYS A 127 -13.81 -0.34 -15.85
N ALA A 128 -13.57 -1.65 -15.67
CA ALA A 128 -13.86 -2.66 -16.69
C ALA A 128 -15.36 -2.76 -17.00
N LEU A 129 -16.21 -2.70 -15.96
CA LEU A 129 -17.66 -2.73 -16.11
C LEU A 129 -18.16 -1.48 -16.84
N GLY A 130 -17.63 -0.30 -16.49
CA GLY A 130 -17.93 0.95 -17.17
C GLY A 130 -17.56 0.92 -18.66
N LEU A 131 -16.40 0.37 -18.99
CA LEU A 131 -15.94 0.24 -20.38
C LEU A 131 -16.83 -0.72 -21.18
N ALA A 132 -17.23 -1.85 -20.59
CA ALA A 132 -18.14 -2.80 -21.22
C ALA A 132 -19.51 -2.19 -21.53
N ILE A 133 -20.11 -1.50 -20.55
CA ILE A 133 -21.42 -0.83 -20.72
C ILE A 133 -21.32 0.26 -21.80
N GLY A 134 -20.24 1.06 -21.80
CA GLY A 134 -20.00 2.10 -22.80
C GLY A 134 -19.90 1.56 -24.23
N LEU A 135 -19.17 0.46 -24.43
CA LEU A 135 -19.04 -0.18 -25.74
C LEU A 135 -20.37 -0.77 -26.23
N MET A 136 -21.16 -1.40 -25.33
CA MET A 136 -22.48 -1.92 -25.68
C MET A 136 -23.45 -0.80 -26.07
N GLY A 137 -23.41 0.33 -25.36
CA GLY A 137 -24.19 1.53 -25.70
C GLY A 137 -23.81 2.10 -27.07
N PHE A 138 -22.51 2.17 -27.37
CA PHE A 138 -22.01 2.63 -28.67
C PHE A 138 -22.44 1.70 -29.81
N LEU A 139 -22.29 0.38 -29.63
CA LEU A 139 -22.70 -0.61 -30.63
C LEU A 139 -24.22 -0.52 -30.89
N MET A 140 -25.03 -0.42 -29.85
CA MET A 140 -26.48 -0.36 -30.03
C MET A 140 -26.95 0.99 -30.60
N GLY A 141 -26.28 2.09 -30.24
CA GLY A 141 -26.53 3.41 -30.83
C GLY A 141 -26.21 3.46 -32.32
N THR A 142 -25.07 2.89 -32.75
CA THR A 142 -24.71 2.82 -34.17
C THR A 142 -25.68 1.96 -34.98
N ILE A 143 -26.13 0.82 -34.44
CA ILE A 143 -27.17 -0.01 -35.05
C ILE A 143 -28.48 0.77 -35.23
N PHE A 144 -28.91 1.52 -34.22
CA PHE A 144 -30.15 2.30 -34.29
C PHE A 144 -30.08 3.42 -35.35
N ILE A 145 -28.93 4.10 -35.47
CA ILE A 145 -28.71 5.13 -36.48
C ILE A 145 -28.71 4.53 -37.90
N ILE A 146 -28.01 3.40 -38.10
CA ILE A 146 -28.00 2.70 -39.39
C ILE A 146 -29.41 2.21 -39.74
N SER A 147 -30.11 1.59 -38.79
CA SER A 147 -31.47 1.08 -39.02
C SER A 147 -32.46 2.22 -39.32
N SER A 148 -32.33 3.38 -38.66
CA SER A 148 -33.15 4.56 -38.92
C SER A 148 -32.93 5.13 -40.33
N THR A 149 -31.66 5.23 -40.74
CA THR A 149 -31.30 5.74 -42.08
C THR A 149 -31.66 4.76 -43.19
N CYS A 150 -31.46 3.45 -43.00
CA CYS A 150 -31.88 2.42 -43.93
C CYS A 150 -33.41 2.32 -44.07
N LEU A 151 -34.17 2.39 -42.96
CA LEU A 151 -35.63 2.31 -42.98
C LEU A 151 -36.25 3.58 -43.60
N SER A 152 -35.65 4.75 -43.35
CA SER A 152 -36.03 6.00 -44.01
C SER A 152 -35.80 5.99 -45.52
N SER A 153 -34.85 5.19 -46.02
CA SER A 153 -34.57 5.06 -47.46
C SER A 153 -35.50 4.08 -48.20
N ALA A 154 -36.11 3.13 -47.47
CA ALA A 154 -37.04 2.14 -48.03
C ALA A 154 -38.50 2.63 -48.08
N THR A 155 -38.81 3.75 -47.41
CA THR A 155 -40.18 4.31 -47.31
C THR A 155 -40.38 5.51 -48.25
N ARG A 156 -39.48 5.76 -49.20
CA ARG A 156 -39.56 6.85 -50.18
C ARG A 156 -39.69 6.33 -51.61
#